data_AF-A0A968BSZ6-F1
#
_entry.id   AF-A0A968BSZ6-F1
#
_cell.length_a   1.000
_cell.length_b   1.000
_cell.length_c   1.000
_cell.angle_alpha   90.00
_cell.angle_beta   90.00
_cell.angle_gamma   90.00
#
_symmetry.space_group_name_H-M   'P 1'
#
loop_
_entity.id
_entity.type
_entity.pdbx_description
1 polymer ?
#
loop_
_entity_poly.entity_id
_entity_poly.type
_entity_poly.pdbx_seq_one_letter_code
_entity_poly.pdbx_strand_id
1 'polypeptide(L)'
;MVTDGERVLVTSTAAGPAFEGVNISCGSRAVDGAIVRVRVGEDGELDWQTIGDEPPVGLTGSGLLTLIAELQRVGVIMETGRFDPSLPQFAHRFDRNSAGVLRFLLAGPDQVAEGGNPLYLTQKDIRELQKSKGAVRAASEILIKQLGMSPADL
;
A
#
# COMPACT_ATOMS: atom_id res chain seq x y z
N MET A 1 -7.50 17.40 11.16
CA MET A 1 -7.75 18.81 11.54
C MET A 1 -8.41 19.47 10.35
N VAL A 2 -9.44 20.27 10.58
CA VAL A 2 -10.12 21.07 9.55
C VAL A 2 -10.43 22.46 10.15
N THR A 3 -10.37 23.51 9.35
CA THR A 3 -10.65 24.90 9.79
C THR A 3 -11.47 25.63 8.74
N ASP A 4 -12.40 26.49 9.18
CA ASP A 4 -13.16 27.44 8.34
C ASP A 4 -12.56 28.86 8.39
N GLY A 5 -11.41 29.03 9.05
CA GLY A 5 -10.77 30.33 9.28
C GLY A 5 -11.21 31.02 10.58
N GLU A 6 -12.31 30.58 11.19
CA GLU A 6 -12.80 31.09 12.48
C GLU A 6 -12.64 30.04 13.60
N ARG A 7 -12.89 28.76 13.27
CA ARG A 7 -12.87 27.62 14.18
C ARG A 7 -11.95 26.54 13.66
N VAL A 8 -11.23 25.91 14.57
CA VAL A 8 -10.39 24.73 14.28
C VAL A 8 -11.01 23.51 14.93
N LEU A 9 -11.31 22.48 14.15
CA LEU A 9 -11.75 21.18 14.65
C LEU A 9 -10.64 20.14 14.52
N VAL A 10 -10.46 19.37 15.59
CA VAL A 10 -9.50 18.26 15.68
C VAL A 10 -10.22 16.98 16.12
N THR A 11 -9.72 15.84 15.67
CA THR A 11 -10.24 14.51 16.06
C THR A 11 -9.11 13.48 16.00
N SER A 12 -9.35 12.32 16.60
CA SER A 12 -8.52 11.12 16.47
C SER A 12 -9.36 9.98 15.91
N THR A 13 -8.72 9.04 15.21
CA THR A 13 -9.40 7.88 14.63
C THR A 13 -8.50 6.65 14.72
N ALA A 14 -9.09 5.48 14.95
CA ALA A 14 -8.37 4.21 15.00
C ALA A 14 -8.05 3.74 13.56
N ALA A 15 -7.05 4.35 12.93
CA ALA A 15 -6.64 4.00 11.57
C ALA A 15 -5.87 2.65 11.51
N GLY A 16 -5.15 2.30 12.57
CA GLY A 16 -4.20 1.19 12.53
C GLY A 16 -2.91 1.56 11.77
N PRO A 17 -1.84 0.75 11.90
CA PRO A 17 -0.49 1.22 11.63
C PRO A 17 0.03 0.86 10.22
N ALA A 18 -0.87 0.76 9.23
CA ALA A 18 -0.52 0.29 7.89
C ALA A 18 0.42 1.28 7.15
N PHE A 19 0.26 2.58 7.38
CA PHE A 19 1.09 3.62 6.75
C PHE A 19 2.51 3.68 7.35
N GLU A 20 2.71 3.08 8.51
CA GLU A 20 4.00 2.93 9.18
C GLU A 20 4.74 1.66 8.75
N GLY A 21 4.17 0.88 7.82
CA GLY A 21 4.71 -0.41 7.39
C GLY A 21 4.51 -1.52 8.43
N VAL A 22 3.67 -1.31 9.45
CA VAL A 22 3.41 -2.29 10.51
C VAL A 22 2.17 -3.12 10.15
N ASN A 23 2.16 -4.40 10.54
CA ASN A 23 1.14 -5.39 10.15
C ASN A 23 1.03 -5.66 8.65
N ILE A 24 2.03 -5.22 7.88
CA ILE A 24 2.20 -5.53 6.47
C ILE A 24 3.24 -6.65 6.34
N SER A 25 2.93 -7.69 5.58
CA SER A 25 3.71 -8.94 5.52
C SER A 25 5.16 -8.72 5.10
N CYS A 26 5.41 -7.78 4.19
CA CYS A 26 6.74 -7.33 3.80
C CYS A 26 7.01 -5.87 4.23
N GLY A 27 6.31 -5.39 5.26
CA GLY A 27 6.42 -4.01 5.71
C GLY A 27 7.75 -3.69 6.38
N SER A 28 8.24 -2.47 6.17
CA SER A 28 9.45 -1.96 6.80
C SER A 28 9.30 -0.48 7.16
N ARG A 29 10.16 -0.02 8.08
CA ARG A 29 10.38 1.41 8.34
C ARG A 29 11.13 2.03 7.15
N ALA A 30 11.22 3.35 7.13
CA ALA A 30 12.07 4.07 6.18
C ALA A 30 13.55 3.88 6.56
N VAL A 31 14.17 2.84 6.01
CA VAL A 31 15.59 2.48 6.13
C VAL A 31 16.15 2.23 4.73
N ASP A 32 17.47 2.19 4.58
CA ASP A 32 18.10 1.86 3.30
C ASP A 32 17.58 0.50 2.78
N GLY A 33 17.33 0.43 1.47
CA GLY A 33 16.67 -0.70 0.82
C GLY A 33 15.14 -0.73 0.97
N ALA A 34 14.51 0.12 1.79
CA ALA A 34 13.05 0.13 1.88
C ALA A 34 12.41 0.71 0.62
N ILE A 35 11.48 -0.02 0.01
CA ILE A 35 10.74 0.42 -1.18
C ILE A 35 9.79 1.54 -0.79
N VAL A 36 9.98 2.72 -1.39
CA VAL A 36 9.18 3.93 -1.16
C VAL A 36 8.22 4.26 -2.29
N ARG A 37 8.44 3.69 -3.47
CA ARG A 37 7.59 3.87 -4.66
C ARG A 37 7.64 2.63 -5.54
N VAL A 38 6.50 2.26 -6.09
CA VAL A 38 6.38 1.21 -7.12
C VAL A 38 5.72 1.78 -8.38
N ARG A 39 6.11 1.27 -9.55
CA ARG A 39 5.51 1.51 -10.85
C ARG A 39 5.34 0.19 -11.59
N VAL A 40 4.30 0.09 -12.41
CA VAL A 40 4.11 -1.03 -13.34
C VAL A 40 4.29 -0.51 -14.77
N GLY A 41 5.29 -1.05 -15.47
CA GLY A 41 5.58 -0.75 -16.87
C GLY A 41 4.47 -1.21 -17.81
N GLU A 42 4.53 -0.77 -19.07
CA GLU A 42 3.58 -1.20 -20.11
C GLU A 42 3.72 -2.69 -20.48
N ASP A 43 4.92 -3.24 -20.28
CA ASP A 43 5.26 -4.66 -20.40
C ASP A 43 4.73 -5.52 -19.23
N GLY A 44 4.21 -4.89 -18.17
CA GLY A 44 3.76 -5.56 -16.96
C GLY A 44 4.90 -5.81 -15.96
N GLU A 45 6.11 -5.31 -16.21
CA GLU A 45 7.20 -5.41 -15.25
C GLU A 45 7.07 -4.41 -14.11
N LEU A 46 7.52 -4.83 -12.93
CA LEU A 46 7.55 -3.99 -11.75
C LEU A 46 8.89 -3.27 -11.68
N ASP A 47 8.80 -1.95 -11.50
CA ASP A 47 9.93 -1.09 -11.16
C ASP A 47 9.68 -0.45 -9.79
N TRP A 48 10.74 -0.20 -9.03
CA TRP A 48 10.63 0.40 -7.72
C TRP A 48 11.82 1.27 -7.35
N GLN A 49 11.56 2.21 -6.46
CA GLN A 49 12.56 3.05 -5.84
C GLN A 49 12.76 2.63 -4.38
N THR A 50 14.00 2.36 -4.00
CA THR A 50 14.41 2.13 -2.62
C THR A 50 15.10 3.35 -2.03
N ILE A 51 15.15 3.44 -0.70
CA ILE A 51 16.01 4.41 -0.01
C ILE A 51 17.47 3.96 -0.18
N GLY A 52 18.36 4.90 -0.51
CA GLY A 52 19.79 4.61 -0.68
C GLY A 52 20.14 3.83 -1.94
N ASP A 53 19.18 3.60 -2.85
CA ASP A 53 19.35 2.77 -4.06
C ASP A 53 19.92 1.37 -3.76
N GLU A 54 19.61 0.84 -2.58
CA GLU A 54 20.03 -0.48 -2.12
C GLU A 54 19.02 -1.56 -2.51
N PRO A 55 19.42 -2.85 -2.51
CA PRO A 55 18.50 -3.95 -2.73
C PRO A 55 17.27 -3.90 -1.79
N PRO A 56 16.07 -4.24 -2.28
CA PRO A 56 14.84 -4.17 -1.53
C PRO A 56 14.85 -5.05 -0.27
N VAL A 57 14.55 -4.45 0.88
CA VAL A 57 14.43 -5.17 2.18
C VAL A 57 13.01 -5.18 2.74
N GLY A 58 12.11 -4.39 2.17
CA GLY A 58 10.71 -4.30 2.60
C GLY A 58 10.00 -3.09 2.01
N LEU A 59 8.78 -2.84 2.46
CA LEU A 59 7.85 -1.88 1.89
C LEU A 59 7.45 -0.83 2.94
N THR A 60 7.67 0.46 2.64
CA THR A 60 7.17 1.55 3.49
C THR A 60 5.69 1.81 3.23
N GLY A 61 5.05 2.67 4.03
CA GLY A 61 3.67 3.09 3.75
C GLY A 61 3.47 3.80 2.41
N SER A 62 4.44 4.61 1.96
CA SER A 62 4.37 5.23 0.64
C SER A 62 4.57 4.19 -0.47
N GLY A 63 5.46 3.22 -0.26
CA GLY A 63 5.64 2.08 -1.15
C GLY A 63 4.35 1.26 -1.27
N LEU A 64 3.70 0.94 -0.15
CA LEU A 64 2.44 0.22 -0.11
C LEU A 64 1.31 0.94 -0.84
N LEU A 65 1.19 2.25 -0.63
CA LEU A 65 0.16 3.06 -1.28
C LEU A 65 0.34 3.06 -2.79
N THR A 66 1.57 3.27 -3.27
CA THR A 66 1.87 3.31 -4.70
C THR A 66 1.74 1.93 -5.35
N LEU A 67 2.20 0.86 -4.68
CA LEU A 67 2.01 -0.51 -5.12
C LEU A 67 0.54 -0.84 -5.31
N ILE A 68 -0.31 -0.59 -4.30
CA ILE A 68 -1.73 -0.91 -4.40
C ILE A 68 -2.43 -0.05 -5.46
N ALA A 69 -2.05 1.22 -5.60
CA ALA A 69 -2.57 2.07 -6.66
C ALA A 69 -2.21 1.55 -8.05
N GLU A 70 -0.95 1.16 -8.27
CA GLU A 70 -0.48 0.64 -9.57
C GLU A 70 -1.10 -0.71 -9.90
N LEU A 71 -1.16 -1.63 -8.94
CA LEU A 71 -1.80 -2.93 -9.12
C LEU A 71 -3.31 -2.81 -9.38
N GLN A 72 -3.97 -1.80 -8.79
CA GLN A 72 -5.36 -1.51 -9.09
C GLN A 72 -5.54 -0.91 -10.49
N ARG A 73 -4.64 -0.01 -10.90
CA ARG A 73 -4.62 0.59 -12.25
C ARG A 73 -4.51 -0.47 -13.35
N VAL A 74 -3.68 -1.48 -13.16
CA VAL A 74 -3.46 -2.56 -14.14
C VAL A 74 -4.38 -3.77 -13.96
N GLY A 75 -5.34 -3.71 -13.03
CA GLY A 75 -6.38 -4.72 -12.81
C GLY A 75 -5.98 -5.92 -11.93
N VAL A 76 -4.74 -6.01 -11.46
CA VAL A 76 -4.26 -7.07 -10.54
C VAL A 76 -5.01 -7.02 -9.21
N ILE A 77 -5.40 -5.82 -8.77
CA ILE A 77 -6.28 -5.61 -7.61
C ILE A 77 -7.59 -5.00 -8.10
N MET A 78 -8.70 -5.70 -7.87
CA MET A 78 -10.04 -5.18 -8.13
C MET A 78 -10.36 -4.02 -7.19
N GLU A 79 -11.36 -3.18 -7.53
CA GLU A 79 -11.83 -2.08 -6.68
C GLU A 79 -12.19 -2.55 -5.25
N THR A 80 -12.70 -3.77 -5.11
CA THR A 80 -13.01 -4.39 -3.82
C THR A 80 -11.78 -4.69 -2.95
N GLY A 81 -10.57 -4.57 -3.49
CA GLY A 81 -9.30 -4.96 -2.89
C GLY A 81 -8.94 -6.44 -3.10
N ARG A 82 -9.72 -7.21 -3.84
CA ARG A 82 -9.40 -8.61 -4.15
C ARG A 82 -8.35 -8.71 -5.25
N PHE A 83 -7.45 -9.67 -5.12
CA PHE A 83 -6.57 -10.04 -6.25
C PHE A 83 -7.36 -10.63 -7.41
N ASP A 84 -6.95 -10.30 -8.63
CA ASP A 84 -7.35 -10.98 -9.85
C ASP A 84 -6.14 -11.73 -10.45
N PRO A 85 -5.99 -13.05 -10.15
CA PRO A 85 -4.88 -13.84 -10.67
C PRO A 85 -5.12 -14.32 -12.12
N SER A 86 -6.25 -13.97 -12.74
CA SER A 86 -6.57 -14.42 -14.11
C SER A 86 -5.81 -13.69 -15.20
N LEU A 87 -5.15 -12.57 -14.86
CA LEU A 87 -4.37 -11.75 -15.78
C LEU A 87 -3.08 -12.48 -16.21
N PRO A 88 -2.96 -12.94 -17.48
CA PRO A 88 -1.84 -13.77 -17.92
C PRO A 88 -0.48 -13.10 -17.73
N GLN A 89 -0.41 -11.78 -17.93
CA GLN A 89 0.84 -11.02 -17.80
C GLN A 89 1.40 -11.02 -16.37
N PHE A 90 0.54 -11.19 -15.35
CA PHE A 90 0.95 -11.20 -13.94
C PHE A 90 0.88 -12.59 -13.29
N ALA A 91 0.43 -13.62 -14.01
CA ALA A 91 0.22 -14.96 -13.46
C ALA A 91 1.48 -15.54 -12.81
N HIS A 92 2.66 -15.24 -13.38
CA HIS A 92 3.96 -15.69 -12.85
C HIS A 92 4.35 -15.05 -11.51
N ARG A 93 3.72 -13.93 -11.12
CA ARG A 93 3.93 -13.26 -9.84
C ARG A 93 3.01 -13.78 -8.74
N PHE A 94 2.04 -14.65 -9.07
CA PHE A 94 1.16 -15.25 -8.08
C PHE A 94 1.64 -16.63 -7.65
N ASP A 95 1.72 -16.84 -6.35
CA ASP A 95 1.89 -18.16 -5.76
C ASP A 95 1.03 -18.29 -4.49
N ARG A 96 1.13 -19.46 -3.85
CA ARG A 96 0.52 -19.70 -2.54
C ARG A 96 1.59 -20.10 -1.55
N ASN A 97 1.51 -19.56 -0.34
CA ASN A 97 2.35 -20.03 0.76
C ASN A 97 1.91 -21.41 1.26
N SER A 98 2.64 -21.96 2.25
CA SER A 98 2.34 -23.27 2.85
C SER A 98 0.95 -23.39 3.48
N ALA A 99 0.33 -22.28 3.87
CA ALA A 99 -1.04 -22.23 4.38
C ALA A 99 -2.10 -22.04 3.28
N GLY A 100 -1.70 -22.07 2.00
CA GLY A 100 -2.59 -21.90 0.84
C GLY A 100 -3.01 -20.45 0.58
N VAL A 101 -2.41 -19.46 1.25
CA VAL A 101 -2.74 -18.04 1.07
C VAL A 101 -2.13 -17.54 -0.23
N LEU A 102 -2.98 -17.02 -1.12
CA LEU A 102 -2.58 -16.37 -2.36
C LEU A 102 -1.80 -15.08 -2.04
N ARG A 103 -0.63 -14.91 -2.66
CA ARG A 103 0.23 -13.75 -2.50
C ARG A 103 0.83 -13.35 -3.85
N PHE A 104 1.17 -12.07 -3.95
CA PHE A 104 1.73 -11.46 -5.15
C PHE A 104 3.20 -11.11 -4.90
N LEU A 105 4.10 -11.61 -5.74
CA LEU A 105 5.53 -11.41 -5.67
C LEU A 105 5.90 -10.00 -6.12
N LEU A 106 6.40 -9.20 -5.18
CA LEU A 106 6.93 -7.87 -5.44
C LEU A 106 8.40 -7.94 -5.87
N ALA A 107 9.25 -8.59 -5.07
CA ALA A 107 10.68 -8.74 -5.35
C ALA A 107 11.13 -10.19 -5.10
N GLY A 108 11.77 -10.79 -6.10
CA GLY A 108 12.27 -12.16 -6.10
C GLY A 108 13.57 -12.38 -5.32
N PRO A 109 13.98 -13.65 -5.12
CA PRO A 109 15.24 -13.99 -4.43
C PRO A 109 16.49 -13.38 -5.06
N ASP A 110 16.48 -13.18 -6.38
CA ASP A 110 17.55 -12.59 -7.19
C ASP A 110 17.58 -11.06 -7.15
N GLN A 111 16.53 -10.44 -6.60
CA GLN A 111 16.37 -9.00 -6.56
C GLN A 111 16.63 -8.43 -5.16
N VAL A 112 16.47 -9.24 -4.11
CA VAL A 112 16.76 -8.85 -2.72
C VAL A 112 18.24 -9.01 -2.40
N ALA A 113 18.70 -8.41 -1.28
CA ALA A 113 20.08 -8.60 -0.80
C ALA A 113 20.39 -10.09 -0.52
N GLU A 114 21.67 -10.46 -0.54
CA GLU A 114 22.10 -11.83 -0.23
C GLU A 114 21.60 -12.28 1.16
N GLY A 115 20.94 -13.44 1.21
CA GLY A 115 20.29 -13.96 2.43
C GLY A 115 18.96 -13.28 2.77
N GLY A 116 18.50 -12.32 1.97
CA GLY A 116 17.19 -11.68 2.09
C GLY A 116 16.04 -12.61 1.70
N ASN A 117 14.85 -12.33 2.23
CA ASN A 117 13.64 -13.05 1.87
C ASN A 117 12.92 -12.33 0.72
N PRO A 118 12.35 -13.06 -0.26
CA PRO A 118 11.53 -12.44 -1.29
C PRO A 118 10.33 -11.71 -0.68
N LEU A 119 9.96 -10.59 -1.28
CA LEU A 119 8.91 -9.70 -0.79
C LEU A 119 7.58 -10.03 -1.45
N TYR A 120 6.55 -10.27 -0.64
CA TYR A 120 5.21 -10.60 -1.13
C TYR A 120 4.17 -9.66 -0.54
N LEU A 121 3.21 -9.26 -1.37
CA LEU A 121 1.97 -8.61 -0.96
C LEU A 121 0.87 -9.66 -0.80
N THR A 122 0.14 -9.60 0.31
CA THR A 122 -0.98 -10.51 0.60
C THR A 122 -2.32 -9.80 0.58
N GLN A 123 -3.40 -10.59 0.52
CA GLN A 123 -4.75 -10.06 0.64
C GLN A 123 -4.98 -9.32 1.97
N LYS A 124 -4.33 -9.77 3.06
CA LYS A 124 -4.42 -9.12 4.37
C LYS A 124 -3.81 -7.72 4.34
N ASP A 125 -2.65 -7.56 3.71
CA ASP A 125 -1.96 -6.27 3.62
C ASP A 125 -2.81 -5.21 2.92
N ILE A 126 -3.49 -5.60 1.83
CA ILE A 126 -4.43 -4.73 1.11
C ILE A 126 -5.57 -4.30 2.03
N ARG A 127 -6.08 -5.20 2.87
CA ARG A 127 -7.15 -4.90 3.83
C ARG A 127 -6.69 -3.98 4.96
N GLU A 128 -5.44 -4.11 5.42
CA GLU A 128 -4.87 -3.17 6.39
C GLU A 128 -4.84 -1.75 5.80
N LEU A 129 -4.35 -1.57 4.56
CA LEU A 129 -4.36 -0.26 3.91
C LEU A 129 -5.79 0.30 3.75
N GLN A 130 -6.74 -0.52 3.31
CA GLN A 130 -8.13 -0.09 3.12
C GLN A 130 -8.78 0.38 4.42
N LYS A 131 -8.53 -0.33 5.53
CA LYS A 131 -9.00 0.08 6.86
C LYS A 131 -8.39 1.42 7.29
N SER A 132 -7.07 1.57 7.17
CA SER A 132 -6.39 2.81 7.56
C SER A 132 -6.82 4.01 6.72
N LYS A 133 -6.86 3.85 5.39
CA LYS A 133 -7.36 4.89 4.47
C LYS A 133 -8.82 5.24 4.77
N GLY A 134 -9.68 4.23 5.00
CA GLY A 134 -11.10 4.43 5.28
C GLY A 134 -11.33 5.21 6.57
N ALA A 135 -10.62 4.87 7.64
CA ALA A 135 -10.71 5.53 8.93
C ALA A 135 -10.31 7.02 8.87
N VAL A 136 -9.18 7.32 8.20
CA VAL A 136 -8.71 8.71 8.01
C VAL A 136 -9.69 9.51 7.17
N ARG A 137 -10.17 8.95 6.05
CA ARG A 137 -11.15 9.61 5.19
C ARG A 137 -12.44 9.91 5.95
N ALA A 138 -12.99 8.93 6.66
CA ALA A 138 -14.22 9.11 7.44
C ALA A 138 -14.06 10.20 8.50
N ALA A 139 -12.94 10.24 9.22
CA ALA A 139 -12.65 11.27 10.21
C ALA A 139 -12.60 12.67 9.58
N SER A 140 -11.91 12.83 8.44
CA SER A 140 -11.86 14.09 7.71
C SER A 140 -13.23 14.53 7.20
N GLU A 141 -14.01 13.63 6.59
CA GLU A 141 -15.36 13.93 6.09
C GLU A 141 -16.31 14.35 7.22
N ILE A 142 -16.23 13.72 8.40
CA ILE A 142 -17.02 14.12 9.57
C ILE A 142 -16.66 15.54 10.02
N LEU A 143 -15.36 15.87 10.11
CA LEU A 143 -14.93 17.21 10.51
C LEU A 143 -15.39 18.29 9.53
N ILE A 144 -15.25 18.05 8.22
CA ILE A 144 -15.73 18.96 7.16
C ILE A 144 -17.24 19.20 7.32
N LYS A 145 -18.01 18.11 7.50
CA LYS A 145 -19.46 18.18 7.69
C LYS A 145 -19.86 18.95 8.95
N GLN A 146 -19.10 18.84 10.05
CA GLN A 146 -19.37 19.58 11.30
C GLN A 146 -19.21 21.10 11.14
N LEU A 147 -18.37 21.54 10.20
CA LEU A 147 -18.23 22.96 9.85
C LEU A 147 -19.26 23.42 8.80
N GLY A 148 -20.12 22.53 8.30
CA GLY A 148 -21.05 22.84 7.21
C GLY A 148 -20.35 23.07 5.86
N MET A 149 -19.09 22.67 5.75
CA MET A 149 -18.29 22.78 4.53
C MET A 149 -18.48 21.55 3.64
N SER A 150 -18.00 21.66 2.41
CA SER A 150 -17.77 20.55 1.49
C SER A 150 -16.26 20.35 1.27
N PRO A 151 -15.83 19.19 0.74
CA PRO A 151 -14.42 18.99 0.39
C PRO A 151 -13.85 20.01 -0.61
N ALA A 152 -14.69 20.68 -1.39
CA ALA A 152 -14.28 21.69 -2.37
C ALA A 152 -13.96 23.05 -1.72
N ASP A 153 -14.29 23.24 -0.44
CA ASP A 153 -14.06 24.48 0.30
C ASP A 153 -12.73 24.48 1.08
N LEU A 154 -11.93 23.41 0.95
CA LEU A 154 -10.62 23.24 1.60
C LEU A 154 -9.46 23.80 0.77
#